data_AF-A0A5M4B6L1-F1
#
_entry.id   AF-A0A5M4B6L1-F1
#
_cell.length_a   1.000
_cell.length_b   1.000
_cell.length_c   1.000
_cell.angle_alpha   90.00
_cell.angle_beta   90.00
_cell.angle_gamma   90.00
#
_symmetry.space_group_name_H-M   'P 1'
#
loop_
_entity.id
_entity.type
_entity.pdbx_description
1 polymer ?
#
loop_
_entity_poly.entity_id
_entity_poly.type
_entity_poly.pdbx_seq_one_letter_code
_entity_poly.pdbx_strand_id
1 'polypeptide(L)'
;MQNIKIKDLKRVDLKKMLDWLQLPDKYYNKFVIYVSSLYRELIEYECCESNVTRDVYPKKVIKAPRLILEKSELDTIKVYLKENHPNFYRYMMIFLYSGVSLFVFSAKIFCITTIHVK
;
A
#
# COMPACT_ATOMS: atom_id res chain seq x y z
N MET A 1 -22.37 -14.31 -19.03
CA MET A 1 -21.46 -14.62 -17.91
C MET A 1 -21.64 -16.07 -17.53
N GLN A 2 -20.62 -16.92 -17.69
CA GLN A 2 -20.68 -18.30 -17.23
C GLN A 2 -20.42 -18.33 -15.71
N ASN A 3 -21.36 -18.86 -14.94
CA ASN A 3 -21.21 -19.04 -13.50
C ASN A 3 -20.41 -20.31 -13.23
N ILE A 4 -19.15 -20.15 -12.84
CA ILE A 4 -18.27 -21.24 -12.42
C ILE A 4 -18.46 -21.43 -10.92
N LYS A 5 -18.67 -22.66 -10.46
CA LYS A 5 -18.76 -22.95 -9.03
C LYS A 5 -17.36 -22.82 -8.42
N ILE A 6 -17.27 -22.28 -7.20
CA ILE A 6 -16.00 -22.02 -6.51
C ILE A 6 -15.13 -23.28 -6.38
N LYS A 7 -15.78 -24.44 -6.22
CA LYS A 7 -15.14 -25.77 -6.17
C LYS A 7 -14.38 -26.17 -7.44
N ASP A 8 -14.81 -25.67 -8.60
CA ASP A 8 -14.26 -26.04 -9.91
C ASP A 8 -13.17 -25.06 -10.36
N LEU A 9 -12.88 -24.05 -9.54
CA LEU A 9 -11.95 -22.98 -9.89
C LEU A 9 -10.51 -23.50 -9.85
N LYS A 10 -9.83 -23.49 -11.01
CA LYS A 10 -8.45 -23.94 -11.11
C LYS A 10 -7.49 -22.79 -10.92
N ARG A 11 -6.27 -23.13 -10.49
CA ARG A 11 -5.15 -22.19 -10.33
C ARG A 11 -4.87 -21.35 -11.58
N VAL A 12 -5.08 -21.94 -12.76
CA VAL A 12 -4.79 -21.32 -14.06
C VAL A 12 -5.74 -20.15 -14.31
N ASP A 13 -7.00 -20.26 -13.86
CA ASP A 13 -8.01 -19.24 -14.06
C ASP A 13 -7.76 -18.04 -13.15
N LEU A 14 -7.34 -18.30 -11.90
CA LEU A 14 -6.88 -17.27 -10.97
C LEU A 14 -5.65 -16.53 -11.50
N LYS A 15 -4.68 -17.26 -12.05
CA LYS A 15 -3.48 -16.66 -12.66
C LYS A 15 -3.84 -15.80 -13.87
N LYS A 16 -4.68 -16.30 -14.78
CA LYS A 16 -5.17 -15.53 -15.94
C LYS A 16 -5.92 -14.26 -15.52
N MET A 17 -6.74 -14.34 -14.47
CA MET A 17 -7.46 -13.19 -13.94
C MET A 17 -6.49 -12.14 -13.36
N LEU A 18 -5.51 -12.58 -12.56
CA LEU A 18 -4.51 -11.69 -11.99
C LEU A 18 -3.59 -11.07 -13.05
N ASP A 19 -3.25 -11.83 -14.09
CA ASP A 19 -2.44 -11.34 -15.22
C ASP A 19 -3.23 -10.35 -16.10
N TRP A 20 -4.54 -10.57 -16.29
CA TRP A 20 -5.41 -9.63 -17.01
C TRP A 20 -5.54 -8.29 -16.29
N LEU A 21 -5.50 -8.29 -14.95
CA LEU A 21 -5.64 -7.09 -14.13
C LEU A 21 -4.42 -6.16 -14.18
N GLN A 22 -3.27 -6.60 -14.71
CA GLN A 22 -2.02 -5.83 -14.84
C GLN A 22 -1.65 -4.98 -13.61
N LEU A 23 -1.83 -5.54 -12.42
CA LEU A 23 -1.63 -4.80 -11.17
C LEU A 23 -0.15 -4.59 -10.84
N PRO A 24 0.20 -3.49 -10.14
CA PRO A 24 1.51 -3.34 -9.53
C PRO A 24 1.79 -4.47 -8.54
N ASP A 25 3.04 -4.93 -8.44
CA ASP A 25 3.43 -6.10 -7.62
C ASP A 25 2.95 -6.05 -6.17
N LYS A 26 2.91 -4.84 -5.59
CA LYS A 26 2.39 -4.60 -4.24
C LYS A 26 0.91 -4.98 -4.10
N TYR A 27 0.10 -4.62 -5.10
CA TYR A 27 -1.33 -4.94 -5.11
C TYR A 27 -1.54 -6.41 -5.46
N TYR A 28 -0.80 -6.95 -6.42
CA TYR A 28 -0.82 -8.37 -6.76
C TYR A 28 -0.64 -9.24 -5.49
N ASN A 29 0.37 -8.95 -4.68
CA ASN A 29 0.61 -9.70 -3.44
C ASN A 29 -0.52 -9.56 -2.41
N LYS A 30 -1.14 -8.38 -2.30
CA LYS A 30 -2.30 -8.19 -1.42
C LYS A 30 -3.49 -9.04 -1.87
N PHE A 31 -3.77 -9.10 -3.16
CA PHE A 31 -4.85 -9.93 -3.69
C PHE A 31 -4.60 -11.42 -3.43
N VAL A 32 -3.39 -11.91 -3.64
CA VAL A 32 -3.04 -13.31 -3.33
C VAL A 32 -3.29 -13.61 -1.84
N ILE A 33 -2.94 -12.69 -0.94
CA ILE A 33 -3.21 -12.85 0.51
C ILE A 33 -4.71 -12.89 0.80
N TYR A 34 -5.50 -11.99 0.22
CA TYR A 34 -6.95 -11.96 0.44
C TYR A 34 -7.63 -13.23 -0.06
N VAL A 35 -7.29 -13.66 -1.27
CA VAL A 35 -7.84 -14.91 -1.83
C VAL A 35 -7.42 -16.10 -0.98
N SER A 36 -6.16 -16.15 -0.51
CA SER A 36 -5.72 -17.22 0.38
C SER A 36 -6.45 -17.24 1.72
N SER A 37 -6.78 -16.07 2.30
CA SER A 37 -7.56 -15.99 3.54
C SER A 37 -8.98 -16.49 3.33
N LEU A 38 -9.60 -16.10 2.21
CA LEU A 38 -10.95 -16.51 1.85
C LEU A 38 -11.04 -18.02 1.60
N TYR A 39 -10.08 -18.61 0.88
CA TYR A 39 -10.03 -20.06 0.70
C TYR A 39 -9.80 -20.82 2.01
N ARG A 40 -9.11 -20.22 2.99
CA ARG A 40 -8.94 -20.84 4.31
C ARG A 40 -10.28 -20.97 5.04
N GLU A 41 -11.10 -19.92 5.02
CA GLU A 41 -12.46 -19.95 5.60
C GLU A 41 -13.35 -20.94 4.84
N LEU A 42 -13.29 -20.96 3.51
CA LEU A 42 -14.07 -21.91 2.70
C LEU A 42 -13.70 -23.38 2.95
N ILE A 43 -12.44 -23.67 3.27
CA ILE A 43 -11.99 -25.01 3.65
C ILE A 43 -12.52 -25.39 5.03
N GLU A 44 -12.59 -24.45 5.97
CA GLU A 44 -13.13 -24.68 7.32
C GLU A 44 -14.62 -25.08 7.29
N TYR A 45 -15.38 -24.50 6.37
CA TYR A 45 -16.78 -24.88 6.10
C TYR A 45 -16.94 -26.10 5.17
N GLU A 46 -15.86 -26.86 4.91
CA GLU A 46 -15.82 -28.01 3.99
C GLU A 46 -16.36 -27.73 2.58
N CYS A 47 -16.43 -26.45 2.19
CA CYS A 47 -16.93 -26.04 0.88
C CYS A 47 -15.88 -26.26 -0.23
N CYS A 48 -14.61 -26.43 0.13
CA CYS A 48 -13.48 -26.68 -0.77
C CYS A 48 -12.48 -27.65 -0.12
N GLU A 49 -12.00 -28.65 -0.87
CA GLU A 49 -11.06 -29.65 -0.36
C GLU A 49 -9.59 -29.19 -0.40
N SER A 50 -9.26 -28.21 -1.24
CA SER A 50 -7.88 -27.74 -1.40
C SER A 50 -7.79 -26.24 -1.67
N ASN A 51 -6.72 -25.62 -1.16
CA ASN A 51 -6.46 -24.20 -1.37
C ASN A 51 -5.81 -23.98 -2.74
N VAL A 52 -6.53 -23.31 -3.64
CA VAL A 52 -6.11 -23.01 -5.02
C VAL A 52 -4.91 -22.03 -5.07
N THR A 53 -4.68 -21.26 -4.00
CA THR A 53 -3.59 -20.26 -3.93
C THR A 53 -2.31 -20.77 -3.27
N ARG A 54 -2.24 -22.02 -2.82
CA ARG A 54 -1.10 -22.54 -2.04
C ARG A 54 0.23 -22.46 -2.78
N ASP A 55 0.22 -22.64 -4.10
CA ASP A 55 1.43 -22.60 -4.95
C ASP A 55 1.57 -21.27 -5.74
N VAL A 56 0.75 -20.26 -5.43
CA VAL A 56 0.86 -18.95 -6.07
C VAL A 56 1.96 -18.16 -5.38
N TYR A 57 3.14 -18.14 -6.00
CA TYR A 57 4.27 -17.40 -5.46
C TYR A 57 4.03 -15.89 -5.50
N PRO A 58 4.18 -15.18 -4.37
CA PRO A 58 4.14 -13.73 -4.35
C PRO A 58 5.33 -13.16 -5.14
N LYS A 59 5.11 -12.05 -5.81
CA LYS A 59 6.17 -11.34 -6.55
C LYS A 59 7.08 -10.59 -5.56
N LYS A 60 8.38 -10.56 -5.82
CA LYS A 60 9.34 -9.86 -4.94
C LYS A 60 9.14 -8.35 -5.07
N VAL A 61 8.46 -7.74 -4.10
CA VAL A 61 8.32 -6.28 -4.04
C VAL A 61 9.62 -5.70 -3.49
N ILE A 62 10.38 -5.02 -4.34
CA ILE A 62 11.47 -4.16 -3.90
C ILE A 62 10.81 -2.96 -3.21
N LYS A 63 10.94 -2.88 -1.89
CA LYS A 63 10.48 -1.70 -1.15
C LYS A 63 11.35 -0.53 -1.60
N ALA A 64 10.73 0.46 -2.23
CA ALA A 64 11.41 1.72 -2.49
C ALA A 64 11.98 2.24 -1.14
N PRO A 65 13.25 2.68 -1.11
CA PRO A 65 13.81 3.26 0.10
C PRO A 65 12.93 4.42 0.53
N ARG A 66 12.55 4.43 1.81
CA ARG A 66 11.83 5.57 2.38
C ARG A 66 12.81 6.74 2.36
N LEU A 67 12.45 7.83 1.69
CA LEU A 67 13.20 9.08 1.78
C LEU A 67 13.05 9.58 3.22
N ILE A 68 14.16 9.53 3.96
CA ILE A 68 14.27 10.08 5.30
C ILE A 68 14.69 11.52 5.10
N LEU A 69 13.86 12.46 5.56
CA LEU A 69 14.20 13.88 5.53
C LEU A 69 15.41 14.12 6.43
N GLU A 70 16.45 14.72 5.87
CA GLU A 70 17.59 15.17 6.66
C GLU A 70 17.21 16.42 7.47
N LYS A 71 17.98 16.68 8.55
CA LYS A 71 17.72 17.81 9.44
C LYS A 71 17.78 19.16 8.72
N SER A 72 18.70 19.28 7.75
CA SER A 72 18.89 20.44 6.87
C SER A 72 17.67 20.74 5.99
N GLU A 73 17.10 19.70 5.36
CA GLU A 73 15.89 19.80 4.54
C GLU A 73 14.68 20.21 5.39
N LEU A 74 14.57 19.61 6.58
CA LEU A 74 13.49 19.91 7.51
C LEU A 74 13.53 21.36 8.02
N ASP A 75 14.72 21.94 8.21
CA ASP A 75 14.86 23.35 8.58
C ASP A 75 14.50 24.30 7.43
N THR A 76 14.80 23.92 6.18
CA THR A 76 14.36 24.67 5.00
C THR A 76 12.82 24.66 4.88
N ILE A 77 12.20 23.49 5.08
CA ILE A 77 10.74 23.33 5.05
C ILE A 77 10.07 24.13 6.17
N LYS A 78 10.66 24.19 7.37
CA LYS A 78 10.16 25.02 8.48
C LYS A 78 10.08 26.50 8.11
N VAL A 79 11.13 27.04 7.51
CA VAL A 79 11.19 28.45 7.10
C VAL A 79 10.10 28.72 6.06
N TYR A 80 10.04 27.90 5.01
CA TYR A 80 9.02 28.03 3.96
C TYR A 80 7.58 27.93 4.49
N LEU A 81 7.30 26.98 5.38
CA LEU A 81 5.97 26.78 5.94
C LEU A 81 5.58 27.90 6.92
N LYS A 82 6.55 28.46 7.65
CA LYS A 82 6.29 29.58 8.56
C LYS A 82 5.87 30.83 7.80
N GLU A 83 6.48 31.08 6.65
CA GLU A 83 6.22 32.26 5.82
C GLU A 83 4.92 32.10 5.00
N ASN A 84 4.72 30.96 4.36
CA ASN A 84 3.60 30.77 3.42
C ASN A 84 2.33 30.19 4.06
N HIS A 85 2.46 29.37 5.12
CA HIS A 85 1.33 28.64 5.73
C HIS A 85 1.46 28.50 7.27
N PRO A 86 1.30 29.61 8.03
CA PRO A 86 1.56 29.63 9.47
C PRO A 86 0.70 28.66 10.30
N ASN A 87 -0.54 28.38 9.87
CA ASN A 87 -1.41 27.40 10.52
C ASN A 87 -0.88 25.96 10.36
N PHE A 88 -0.35 25.64 9.19
CA PHE A 88 0.24 24.33 8.92
C PHE A 88 1.59 24.17 9.65
N TYR A 89 2.38 25.24 9.75
CA TYR A 89 3.59 25.27 10.57
C TYR A 89 3.32 24.93 12.04
N ARG A 90 2.28 25.51 12.65
CA ARG A 90 1.89 25.18 14.03
C ARG A 90 1.55 23.70 14.20
N TYR A 91 0.75 23.16 13.27
CA TYR A 91 0.42 21.73 13.25
C TYR A 91 1.69 20.87 13.12
N MET A 92 2.61 21.24 12.21
CA MET A 92 3.91 20.55 12.07
C MET A 92 4.72 20.52 13.36
N MET A 93 4.86 21.67 14.03
CA MET A 93 5.67 21.77 15.24
C MET A 93 5.07 20.94 16.38
N ILE A 94 3.74 20.92 16.52
CA ILE A 94 3.04 20.07 17.49
C ILE A 94 3.33 18.58 17.21
N PHE A 95 3.26 18.15 15.94
CA PHE A 95 3.57 16.76 15.56
C PHE A 95 5.05 16.40 15.77
N LEU A 96 5.97 17.31 15.45
CA LEU A 96 7.41 17.10 15.61
C LEU A 96 7.80 16.93 17.09
N TYR A 97 7.24 17.75 17.98
CA TYR A 97 7.57 17.70 19.41
C TYR A 97 6.81 16.62 20.19
N SER A 98 5.63 16.22 19.74
CA SER A 98 4.84 15.16 20.40
C SER A 98 5.37 13.74 20.15
N GLY A 99 6.40 13.58 19.32
CA GLY A 99 6.98 12.27 19.00
C GLY A 99 6.02 11.35 18.24
N VAL A 100 4.85 11.84 17.84
CA VAL A 100 3.92 11.12 16.98
C VAL A 100 4.59 10.94 15.63
N SER A 101 4.71 9.68 15.19
CA SER A 101 5.60 9.28 14.10
C SER A 101 5.46 10.21 12.89
N LEU A 102 6.57 10.88 12.54
CA LEU A 102 6.80 11.78 11.40
C LEU A 102 6.34 11.18 10.04
N PHE A 103 5.99 9.90 10.03
CA PHE A 103 5.49 9.12 8.91
C PHE A 103 4.21 9.69 8.27
N VAL A 104 3.29 10.26 9.07
CA VAL A 104 2.07 10.92 8.54
C VAL A 104 2.42 12.23 7.82
N PHE A 105 3.53 12.86 8.22
CA PHE A 105 3.93 14.18 7.77
C PHE A 105 4.66 14.17 6.41
N SER A 106 5.50 13.17 6.16
CA SER A 106 6.28 13.04 4.91
C SER A 106 5.40 12.89 3.66
N ALA A 107 4.27 12.16 3.76
CA ALA A 107 3.33 12.01 2.64
C ALA A 107 2.60 13.31 2.27
N LYS A 108 2.42 14.24 3.22
CA LYS A 108 1.69 15.49 3.01
C LYS A 108 2.59 16.64 2.58
N ILE A 109 3.84 16.70 3.06
CA ILE A 109 4.86 17.64 2.57
C ILE A 109 5.13 17.41 1.07
N PHE A 110 5.27 16.14 0.63
CA PHE A 110 5.54 15.84 -0.78
C PHE A 110 4.43 16.32 -1.72
N CYS A 111 3.16 16.22 -1.33
CA CYS A 111 2.07 16.81 -2.11
C CYS A 111 2.20 18.33 -2.22
N ILE A 112 2.57 19.02 -1.13
CA ILE A 112 2.65 20.49 -1.13
C ILE A 112 3.85 20.98 -1.96
N THR A 113 5.00 20.31 -1.90
CA THR A 113 6.17 20.67 -2.72
C THR A 113 6.00 20.32 -4.20
N THR A 114 5.28 19.24 -4.53
CA THR A 114 5.04 18.86 -5.93
C THR A 114 3.99 19.75 -6.63
N ILE A 115 3.07 20.36 -5.87
CA ILE A 115 2.03 21.26 -6.42
C ILE A 115 2.61 22.65 -6.78
N HIS A 116 3.71 23.08 -6.16
CA HIS A 116 4.31 24.41 -6.41
C HIS A 116 5.52 24.43 -7.37
N VAL A 117 5.92 23.28 -7.93
CA VAL A 117 7.01 23.18 -8.93
C VAL A 117 6.45 22.95 -10.35
N LYS A 118 5.20 23.35 -10.61
CA LYS A 118 4.62 23.46 -11.95
C LYS A 118 4.21 24.89 -12.25
#